data_AF-A0A261KL31-F1
#
_entry.id   AF-A0A261KL31-F1
#
_cell.length_a   1.000
_cell.length_b   1.000
_cell.length_c   1.000
_cell.angle_alpha   90.00
_cell.angle_beta   90.00
_cell.angle_gamma   90.00
#
_symmetry.space_group_name_H-M   'P 1'
#
loop_
_entity.id
_entity.type
_entity.pdbx_description
1 polymer ?
#
loop_
_entity_poly.entity_id
_entity_poly.type
_entity_poly.pdbx_seq_one_letter_code
_entity_poly.pdbx_strand_id
1 'polypeptide(L)'
;MTKTNTMLSPELDLVKDNWQFSEVWIDPALSPPYLLLLLGASDGRCHVYDPAEGYRLIFKSDNYDEAQFWLLEDEYEPLQGRLKASELM
;
A
#
# COMPACT_ATOMS: atom_id res chain seq x y z
N MET A 1 -17.03 -25.41 28.83
CA MET A 1 -17.29 -24.50 27.69
C MET A 1 -16.58 -23.18 27.95
N THR A 2 -15.35 -23.06 27.48
CA THR A 2 -14.57 -21.82 27.53
C THR A 2 -14.98 -20.94 26.36
N LYS A 3 -15.57 -19.78 26.65
CA LYS A 3 -15.93 -18.77 25.66
C LYS A 3 -14.67 -17.97 25.33
N THR A 4 -14.03 -18.27 24.20
CA THR A 4 -12.95 -17.45 23.68
C THR A 4 -13.58 -16.16 23.16
N ASN A 5 -13.32 -15.05 23.87
CA ASN A 5 -13.72 -13.72 23.44
C ASN A 5 -12.74 -13.28 22.36
N THR A 6 -13.08 -13.56 21.10
CA THR A 6 -12.34 -13.04 19.94
C THR A 6 -12.57 -11.53 19.88
N MET A 7 -11.67 -10.75 20.50
CA MET A 7 -11.51 -9.35 20.09
C MET A 7 -11.02 -9.38 18.64
N LEU A 8 -11.94 -9.18 17.71
CA LEU A 8 -11.59 -8.82 16.34
C LEU A 8 -10.74 -7.55 16.42
N SER A 9 -9.50 -7.63 15.93
CA SER A 9 -8.65 -6.46 15.73
C SER A 9 -9.46 -5.41 14.97
N PRO A 10 -9.37 -4.11 15.31
CA PRO A 10 -10.10 -3.08 14.57
C PRO A 10 -9.70 -3.20 13.09
N GLU A 11 -10.68 -3.47 12.23
CA GLU A 11 -10.48 -3.41 10.78
C GLU A 11 -9.85 -2.05 10.47
N LEU A 12 -8.69 -2.07 9.81
CA LEU A 12 -8.06 -0.87 9.29
C LEU A 12 -9.05 -0.26 8.30
N ASP A 13 -9.77 0.77 8.72
CA ASP A 13 -10.71 1.52 7.88
C ASP A 13 -9.91 2.47 6.98
N LEU A 14 -9.10 1.88 6.10
CA LEU A 14 -8.27 2.57 5.11
C LEU A 14 -9.14 3.42 4.15
N VAL A 15 -10.46 3.23 4.14
CA VAL A 15 -11.43 3.93 3.30
C VAL A 15 -11.78 5.31 3.85
N LYS A 16 -11.49 5.61 5.13
CA LYS A 16 -11.81 6.92 5.73
C LYS A 16 -10.95 8.08 5.24
N ASP A 17 -9.75 7.79 4.75
CA ASP A 17 -8.86 8.80 4.21
C ASP A 17 -9.23 9.09 2.76
N ASN A 18 -9.23 10.38 2.38
CA ASN A 18 -9.57 10.85 1.03
C ASN A 18 -8.41 10.57 0.05
N TRP A 19 -8.09 9.29 -0.17
CA TRP A 19 -7.08 8.87 -1.12
C TRP A 19 -7.46 9.30 -2.52
N GLN A 20 -6.57 10.05 -3.17
CA GLN A 20 -6.72 10.54 -4.53
C GLN A 20 -6.22 9.50 -5.55
N PHE A 21 -5.19 8.73 -5.20
CA PHE A 21 -4.62 7.71 -6.06
C PHE A 21 -3.95 6.59 -5.27
N SER A 22 -3.71 5.48 -5.97
CA SER A 22 -2.97 4.34 -5.48
C SER A 22 -1.95 3.90 -6.51
N GLU A 23 -0.75 3.56 -6.06
CA GLU A 23 0.31 2.98 -6.89
C GLU A 23 0.82 1.68 -6.27
N VAL A 24 1.10 0.71 -7.12
CA VAL A 24 1.80 -0.51 -6.72
C VAL A 24 3.26 -0.34 -7.07
N TRP A 25 4.11 -0.53 -6.08
CA TRP A 25 5.55 -0.50 -6.22
C TRP A 25 6.09 -1.90 -6.01
N ILE A 26 7.06 -2.29 -6.83
CA ILE A 26 7.57 -3.66 -6.86
C ILE A 26 9.07 -3.70 -6.65
N ASP A 27 9.55 -4.69 -5.90
CA ASP A 27 10.96 -5.09 -5.97
C ASP A 27 11.07 -6.19 -7.04
N PRO A 28 11.62 -5.89 -8.23
CA PRO A 28 11.73 -6.85 -9.33
C PRO A 28 12.86 -7.87 -9.13
N ALA A 29 13.77 -7.67 -8.16
CA ALA A 29 14.87 -8.60 -7.88
C ALA A 29 14.38 -9.87 -7.17
N LEU A 30 13.19 -9.82 -6.56
CA LEU A 30 12.55 -10.93 -5.87
C LEU A 30 11.59 -11.71 -6.80
N SER A 31 11.38 -12.99 -6.49
CA SER A 31 10.46 -13.86 -7.24
C SER A 31 9.55 -14.66 -6.29
N PRO A 32 8.23 -14.40 -6.27
CA PRO A 32 7.53 -13.33 -6.98
C PRO A 32 8.02 -11.93 -6.52
N PRO A 33 7.84 -10.87 -7.35
CA PRO A 33 8.19 -9.51 -6.94
C PRO A 33 7.53 -9.14 -5.62
N TYR A 34 8.25 -8.48 -4.72
CA TYR A 34 7.64 -7.96 -3.51
C TYR A 34 6.81 -6.73 -3.84
N LEU A 35 5.69 -6.52 -3.16
CA LEU A 35 4.73 -5.48 -3.49
C LEU A 35 4.57 -4.54 -2.30
N LEU A 36 4.65 -3.24 -2.57
CA LEU A 36 4.23 -2.19 -1.65
C LEU A 36 3.10 -1.38 -2.28
N LEU A 37 2.18 -0.91 -1.44
CA LEU A 37 1.07 -0.07 -1.85
C LEU A 37 1.31 1.35 -1.38
N LEU A 38 1.51 2.27 -2.30
CA LEU A 38 1.54 3.70 -2.03
C LEU A 38 0.13 4.27 -2.23
N LEU A 39 -0.40 4.96 -1.22
CA LEU A 39 -1.63 5.73 -1.30
C LEU A 39 -1.32 7.21 -1.15
N GLY A 40 -1.76 8.03 -2.11
CA GLY A 40 -1.60 9.47 -2.07
C GLY A 40 -2.92 10.18 -1.82
N ALA A 41 -2.96 11.10 -0.86
CA ALA A 41 -4.11 11.93 -0.54
C ALA A 41 -4.12 13.24 -1.33
N SER A 42 -5.28 13.89 -1.39
CA SER A 42 -5.45 15.16 -2.12
C SER A 42 -4.63 16.33 -1.57
N ASP A 43 -4.14 16.24 -0.33
CA ASP A 43 -3.31 17.25 0.31
C ASP A 43 -1.80 17.02 0.09
N GLY A 44 -1.44 16.00 -0.70
CA GLY A 44 -0.06 15.64 -1.03
C GLY A 44 0.53 14.54 -0.14
N ARG A 45 -0.06 14.29 1.04
CA ARG A 45 0.45 13.25 1.95
C ARG A 45 0.39 11.88 1.29
N CYS A 46 1.46 11.10 1.45
CA CYS A 46 1.53 9.75 0.95
C CYS A 46 1.82 8.76 2.08
N HIS A 47 1.20 7.60 2.00
CA HIS A 47 1.42 6.49 2.92
C HIS A 47 1.85 5.26 2.12
N VAL A 48 2.90 4.58 2.58
CA VAL A 48 3.31 3.29 2.02
C VAL A 48 2.89 2.18 2.98
N TYR A 49 2.11 1.26 2.47
CA TYR A 49 1.63 0.09 3.17
C TYR A 49 2.31 -1.16 2.64
N ASP A 50 2.51 -2.11 3.54
CA ASP A 50 2.93 -3.48 3.23
C ASP A 50 1.71 -4.41 3.26
N PRO A 51 1.20 -4.85 2.09
CA PRO A 51 0.08 -5.78 2.03
C PRO A 51 0.42 -7.17 2.59
N ALA A 52 1.67 -7.63 2.51
CA ALA A 52 2.09 -8.93 3.03
C ALA A 52 2.06 -8.97 4.56
N GLU A 53 2.21 -7.80 5.20
CA GLU A 53 2.09 -7.62 6.64
C GLU A 53 0.71 -7.10 7.10
N GLY A 54 -0.35 -7.47 6.37
CA GLY A 54 -1.73 -7.12 6.73
C GLY A 54 -2.05 -5.65 6.51
N TYR A 55 -1.52 -5.06 5.44
CA TYR A 55 -1.58 -3.62 5.16
C TYR A 55 -1.02 -2.79 6.31
N ARG A 56 0.14 -3.21 6.85
CA ARG A 56 0.84 -2.42 7.86
C ARG A 56 1.38 -1.15 7.22
N LEU A 57 1.16 -0.01 7.86
CA LEU A 57 1.77 1.25 7.46
C LEU A 57 3.26 1.24 7.81
N ILE A 58 4.13 1.33 6.81
CA ILE A 58 5.59 1.26 6.99
C ILE A 58 6.27 2.61 6.76
N PHE A 59 5.65 3.52 6.00
CA PHE A 59 6.19 4.85 5.77
C PHE A 59 5.09 5.90 5.57
N LYS A 60 5.38 7.14 5.99
CA LYS A 60 4.54 8.33 5.76
C LYS A 60 5.41 9.46 5.24
N SER A 61 4.89 10.23 4.29
CA SER A 61 5.50 11.47 3.83
C SER A 61 4.47 12.59 3.66
N ASP A 62 4.97 13.82 3.62
CA ASP A 62 4.14 15.00 3.39
C ASP A 62 3.92 15.28 1.90
N ASN A 63 4.70 14.65 1.02
CA ASN A 63 4.59 14.77 -0.43
C ASN A 63 4.98 13.46 -1.15
N TYR A 64 4.62 13.36 -2.43
CA TYR A 64 4.91 12.20 -3.28
C TYR A 64 6.42 11.99 -3.50
N ASP A 65 7.19 13.06 -3.73
CA ASP A 65 8.62 12.96 -4.04
C ASP A 65 9.38 12.25 -2.91
N GLU A 66 9.09 12.58 -1.65
CA GLU A 66 9.66 11.90 -0.48
C GLU A 66 9.34 10.40 -0.43
N ALA A 67 8.09 10.02 -0.71
CA ALA A 67 7.71 8.60 -0.75
C ALA A 67 8.38 7.86 -1.91
N GLN A 68 8.45 8.50 -3.08
CA GLN A 68 9.14 7.97 -4.24
C GLN A 68 10.65 7.80 -3.97
N PHE A 69 11.31 8.78 -3.37
CA PHE A 69 12.73 8.66 -3.01
C PHE A 69 12.96 7.50 -2.05
N TRP A 70 12.14 7.38 -1.02
CA TRP A 70 12.23 6.28 -0.05
C TRP A 70 12.09 4.91 -0.72
N LEU A 71 11.16 4.76 -1.67
CA LEU A 71 10.98 3.51 -2.42
C LEU A 71 12.17 3.19 -3.35
N LEU A 72 12.68 4.20 -4.05
CA LEU A 72 13.81 4.06 -4.96
C LEU A 72 15.13 3.75 -4.22
N GLU A 73 15.28 4.20 -2.97
CA GLU A 73 16.44 3.87 -2.12
C GLU A 73 16.58 2.35 -1.90
N ASP A 74 15.44 1.65 -1.79
CA ASP A 74 15.37 0.20 -1.63
C ASP A 74 15.13 -0.54 -2.97
N GLU A 75 15.44 0.11 -4.10
CA GLU A 75 15.34 -0.44 -5.47
C GLU A 75 13.93 -0.84 -5.92
N TYR A 76 12.88 -0.33 -5.25
CA TYR A 76 11.51 -0.53 -5.72
C TYR A 76 11.22 0.31 -6.98
N GLU A 77 10.48 -0.27 -7.91
CA GLU A 77 10.05 0.37 -9.14
C GLU A 77 8.52 0.50 -9.19
N PRO A 78 7.97 1.62 -9.69
CA PRO A 78 6.53 1.78 -9.83
C PRO A 78 6.02 0.87 -10.95
N LEU A 79 5.00 0.08 -10.67
CA LEU A 79 4.36 -0.77 -11.66
C LEU A 79 3.52 0.08 -12.63
N GLN A 80 3.97 0.22 -13.87
CA GLN A 80 3.26 0.97 -14.90
C GLN A 80 2.33 0.07 -15.75
N GLY A 81 1.00 0.19 -15.56
CA GLY A 81 -0.03 -0.55 -16.30
C GLY A 81 -0.10 -2.06 -15.97
N ARG A 82 -1.06 -2.87 -16.44
CA ARG A 82 -2.39 -2.57 -16.99
C ARG A 82 -3.38 -3.64 -16.47
N LEU A 83 -4.45 -3.21 -15.80
CA LEU A 83 -5.60 -4.05 -15.42
C LEU A 83 -6.49 -4.31 -16.65
N LYS A 84 -7.00 -5.53 -16.88
CA LYS A 84 -8.03 -5.77 -17.92
C LYS A 84 -9.27 -6.47 -17.39
N ALA A 85 -10.33 -5.69 -17.40
CA ALA A 85 -11.67 -6.05 -17.02
C ALA A 85 -12.42 -7.07 -17.93
N SER A 86 -11.88 -8.25 -18.24
CA SER A 86 -12.63 -9.48 -17.86
C SER A 86 -12.73 -9.60 -16.32
N GLU A 87 -12.02 -8.70 -15.66
CA GLU A 87 -11.69 -8.58 -14.24
C GLU A 87 -12.23 -7.29 -13.60
N LEU A 88 -13.22 -6.60 -14.18
CA LEU A 88 -14.07 -5.69 -13.41
C LEU A 88 -15.57 -6.05 -13.55
N MET A 89 -15.89 -7.20 -14.17
CA MET A 89 -17.26 -7.72 -14.25
C MET A 89 -17.68 -8.42 -12.95
#